data_AF-A0A415ME85-F1
#
_entry.id   AF-A0A415ME85-F1
#
_cell.length_a   1.000
_cell.length_b   1.000
_cell.length_c   1.000
_cell.angle_alpha   90.00
_cell.angle_beta   90.00
_cell.angle_gamma   90.00
#
_symmetry.space_group_name_H-M   'P 1'
#
loop_
_entity.id
_entity.type
_entity.pdbx_description
1 polymer ?
#
loop_
_entity_poly.entity_id
_entity_poly.type
_entity_poly.pdbx_seq_one_letter_code
_entity_poly.pdbx_strand_id
1 'polypeptide(L)'
;MKENHREILVVSNTKGKKFSLIETSDNYIVACGYDSSQRWGRQWEYGVYYMFSNDKEKLVALNKATEKLFEKVNKNYISRTRLEELATLFKDGLISDDRENAFEFFENCCEMTDKEKEWFGIEEDSPIANTKFENPMYNKGYDDGFSDGANSIESEKE
;
A
#
# COMPACT_ATOMS: atom_id res chain seq x y z
N MET A 1 21.78 -22.43 29.04
CA MET A 1 20.77 -22.83 28.04
C MET A 1 21.21 -22.28 26.69
N LYS A 2 21.36 -23.12 25.66
CA LYS A 2 21.51 -22.63 24.29
C LYS A 2 20.11 -22.19 23.86
N GLU A 3 19.89 -20.89 23.75
CA GLU A 3 18.66 -20.42 23.10
C GLU A 3 18.73 -20.78 21.62
N ASN A 4 17.74 -21.55 21.17
CA ASN A 4 17.59 -21.89 19.76
C ASN A 4 17.11 -20.65 19.02
N HIS A 5 18.01 -20.01 18.31
CA HIS A 5 17.71 -18.90 17.42
C HIS A 5 18.21 -19.21 16.01
N ARG A 6 17.55 -18.64 15.02
CA ARG A 6 17.89 -18.78 13.62
C ARG A 6 17.96 -17.39 12.98
N GLU A 7 19.09 -17.05 12.39
CA GLU A 7 19.18 -15.89 11.52
C GLU A 7 18.54 -16.25 10.17
N ILE A 8 17.42 -15.62 9.85
CA ILE A 8 16.60 -15.91 8.66
C ILE A 8 17.11 -15.16 7.44
N LEU A 9 17.43 -13.88 7.64
CA LEU A 9 17.80 -12.96 6.57
C LEU A 9 18.81 -11.94 7.08
N VAL A 10 19.80 -11.61 6.25
CA VAL A 10 20.79 -10.57 6.52
C VAL A 10 20.89 -9.66 5.31
N VAL A 11 20.75 -8.36 5.54
CA VAL A 11 20.72 -7.34 4.49
C VAL A 11 21.45 -6.09 4.94
N SER A 12 22.11 -5.41 4.00
CA SER A 12 22.77 -4.13 4.25
C SER A 12 21.95 -2.98 3.70
N ASN A 13 21.91 -1.86 4.42
CA ASN A 13 21.37 -0.63 3.86
C ASN A 13 22.40 0.06 2.95
N THR A 14 21.99 1.16 2.30
CA THR A 14 22.85 1.96 1.40
C THR A 14 24.09 2.58 2.07
N LYS A 15 24.13 2.63 3.41
CA LYS A 15 25.26 3.10 4.20
C LYS A 15 26.18 1.95 4.66
N GLY A 16 25.95 0.72 4.20
CA GLY A 16 26.71 -0.47 4.59
C GLY A 16 26.38 -1.04 5.98
N LYS A 17 25.40 -0.46 6.70
CA LYS A 17 24.98 -0.97 8.01
C LYS A 17 24.16 -2.24 7.81
N LYS A 18 24.52 -3.30 8.55
CA LYS A 18 23.90 -4.63 8.46
C LYS A 18 22.72 -4.76 9.40
N PHE A 19 21.63 -5.32 8.89
CA PHE A 19 20.43 -5.68 9.61
C PHE A 19 20.13 -7.16 9.40
N SER A 20 19.69 -7.81 10.46
CA SER A 20 19.37 -9.24 10.49
C SER A 20 17.95 -9.44 11.00
N LEU A 21 17.21 -10.36 10.37
CA LEU A 21 15.95 -10.87 10.89
C LEU A 21 16.23 -12.21 11.56
N ILE A 22 15.98 -12.29 12.87
CA ILE A 22 16.28 -13.45 13.69
C ILE A 22 14.99 -14.02 14.26
N GLU A 23 14.80 -15.32 14.14
CA GLU A 23 13.71 -16.07 14.78
C GLU A 23 14.20 -16.69 16.09
N THR A 24 13.39 -16.58 17.14
CA THR A 24 13.52 -17.33 18.39
C THR A 24 12.26 -18.18 18.60
N SER A 25 12.14 -18.83 19.77
CA SER A 25 10.94 -19.59 20.14
C SER A 25 9.65 -18.78 20.16
N ASP A 26 9.74 -17.47 20.41
CA ASP A 26 8.62 -16.60 20.78
C ASP A 26 8.75 -15.18 20.20
N ASN A 27 9.80 -14.90 19.42
CA ASN A 27 10.05 -13.59 18.84
C ASN A 27 10.58 -13.67 17.41
N TYR A 28 10.27 -12.64 16.63
CA TYR A 28 11.13 -12.18 15.54
C TYR A 28 11.84 -10.90 15.95
N ILE A 29 13.14 -10.83 15.68
CA ILE A 29 14.01 -9.72 16.06
C ILE A 29 14.59 -9.11 14.80
N VAL A 30 14.32 -7.82 14.58
CA VAL A 30 15.04 -7.01 13.59
C VAL A 30 16.25 -6.41 14.29
N ALA A 31 17.37 -7.10 14.17
CA ALA A 31 18.64 -6.77 14.80
C ALA A 31 19.51 -5.92 13.88
N CYS A 32 20.28 -5.02 14.46
CA CYS A 32 21.23 -4.19 13.76
C CYS A 32 22.64 -4.41 14.32
N GLY A 33 23.61 -4.65 13.44
CA GLY A 33 24.98 -4.99 13.84
C GLY A 33 25.03 -6.32 14.58
N TYR A 34 24.33 -7.34 14.08
CA TYR A 34 24.31 -8.66 14.71
C TYR A 34 25.69 -9.36 14.63
N ASP A 35 26.16 -9.90 15.74
CA ASP A 35 27.38 -10.69 15.90
C ASP A 35 27.07 -11.96 16.70
N SER A 36 27.05 -13.10 16.00
CA SER A 36 26.75 -14.41 16.59
C SER A 36 27.80 -14.90 17.60
N SER A 37 29.00 -14.30 17.63
CA SER A 37 30.06 -14.66 18.58
C SER A 37 29.84 -14.09 19.98
N GLN A 38 29.02 -13.05 20.11
CA GLN A 38 28.69 -12.44 21.41
C GLN A 38 27.71 -13.31 22.20
N ARG A 39 27.69 -13.08 23.52
CA ARG A 39 26.67 -13.67 24.39
C ARG A 39 25.28 -13.18 23.99
N TRP A 40 24.31 -14.09 23.96
CA TRP A 40 22.90 -13.78 23.71
C TRP A 40 22.41 -12.58 24.54
N GLY A 41 21.62 -11.71 23.92
CA GLY A 41 21.19 -10.43 24.50
C GLY A 41 22.21 -9.30 24.39
N ARG A 42 23.43 -9.57 23.93
CA ARG A 42 24.47 -8.56 23.58
C ARG A 42 24.96 -8.68 22.14
N GLN A 43 24.26 -9.47 21.33
CA GLN A 43 24.68 -9.77 19.97
C GLN A 43 24.34 -8.68 18.97
N TRP A 44 23.55 -7.67 19.33
CA TRP A 44 23.18 -6.58 18.43
C TRP A 44 23.31 -5.23 19.14
N GLU A 45 23.62 -4.19 18.38
CA GLU A 45 23.65 -2.80 18.86
C GLU A 45 22.24 -2.30 19.18
N TYR A 46 21.28 -2.68 18.34
CA TYR A 46 19.88 -2.30 18.42
C TYR A 46 19.01 -3.44 17.91
N GLY A 47 17.88 -3.69 18.56
CA GLY A 47 16.94 -4.76 18.20
C GLY A 47 15.49 -4.30 18.40
N VAL A 48 14.63 -4.60 17.43
CA VAL A 48 13.17 -4.46 17.56
C VAL A 48 12.54 -5.84 17.63
N TYR A 49 11.67 -6.07 18.61
CA TYR A 49 11.12 -7.38 18.93
C TYR A 49 9.65 -7.45 18.56
N TYR A 50 9.27 -8.56 17.94
CA TYR A 50 7.91 -8.88 17.56
C TYR A 50 7.55 -10.23 18.17
N MET A 51 6.91 -10.19 19.33
CA MET A 51 6.52 -11.37 20.10
C MET A 51 5.33 -12.10 19.48
N PHE A 52 5.26 -13.41 19.68
CA PHE A 52 4.12 -14.24 19.33
C PHE A 52 3.96 -15.39 20.32
N SER A 53 2.72 -15.84 20.54
CA SER A 53 2.42 -16.96 21.45
C SER A 53 1.79 -18.17 20.76
N ASN A 54 1.43 -18.04 19.48
CA ASN A 54 0.82 -19.10 18.66
C ASN A 54 1.15 -18.91 17.18
N ASP A 55 0.83 -19.91 16.35
CA ASP A 55 1.18 -19.91 14.93
C ASP A 55 0.55 -18.77 14.12
N LYS A 56 -0.67 -18.35 14.48
CA LYS A 56 -1.35 -17.24 13.81
C LYS A 56 -0.66 -15.91 14.11
N GLU A 57 -0.35 -15.66 15.38
CA GLU A 57 0.43 -14.49 15.80
C GLU A 57 1.83 -14.51 15.23
N LYS A 58 2.45 -15.70 15.09
CA LYS A 58 3.77 -15.87 14.50
C LYS A 58 3.80 -15.33 13.06
N LEU A 59 2.79 -15.63 12.25
CA LEU A 59 2.69 -15.09 10.89
C LEU A 59 2.55 -13.55 10.88
N VAL A 60 1.74 -13.01 11.79
CA VAL A 60 1.56 -11.55 11.93
C VAL A 60 2.85 -10.87 12.38
N ALA A 61 3.56 -11.45 13.34
CA ALA A 61 4.84 -10.97 13.85
C ALA A 61 5.91 -11.00 12.76
N LEU A 62 5.97 -12.06 11.96
CA LEU A 62 6.89 -12.17 10.83
C LEU A 62 6.65 -11.05 9.80
N ASN A 63 5.40 -10.80 9.45
CA ASN A 63 5.04 -9.73 8.51
C ASN A 63 5.49 -8.35 9.05
N LYS A 64 5.16 -8.04 10.30
CA LYS A 64 5.58 -6.79 10.95
C LYS A 64 7.10 -6.63 11.03
N ALA A 65 7.82 -7.71 11.36
CA ALA A 65 9.28 -7.69 11.40
C ALA A 65 9.88 -7.48 10.00
N THR A 66 9.26 -8.06 8.98
CA THR A 66 9.68 -7.91 7.58
C THR A 66 9.47 -6.48 7.07
N GLU A 67 8.28 -5.90 7.29
CA GLU A 67 8.00 -4.48 6.99
C GLU A 67 9.02 -3.58 7.71
N LYS A 68 9.31 -3.85 8.99
CA LYS A 68 10.27 -3.06 9.75
C LYS A 68 11.69 -3.17 9.20
N LEU A 69 12.08 -4.35 8.75
CA LEU A 69 13.38 -4.55 8.12
C LEU A 69 13.47 -3.71 6.84
N PHE A 70 12.45 -3.75 5.99
CA PHE A 70 12.40 -2.96 4.77
C PHE A 70 12.50 -1.46 5.03
N GLU A 71 11.77 -0.93 6.02
CA GLU A 71 11.89 0.46 6.46
C GLU A 71 13.34 0.85 6.86
N LYS A 72 14.08 -0.07 7.49
CA LYS A 72 15.45 0.20 7.96
C LYS A 72 16.48 0.15 6.84
N VAL A 73 16.27 -0.70 5.84
CA VAL A 73 17.26 -0.91 4.76
C VAL A 73 17.00 -0.05 3.53
N ASN A 74 15.73 0.29 3.27
CA ASN A 74 15.31 1.05 2.11
C ASN A 74 14.56 2.31 2.53
N LYS A 75 15.20 3.48 2.32
CA LYS A 75 14.62 4.80 2.61
C LYS A 75 13.39 5.16 1.79
N ASN A 76 13.20 4.50 0.64
CA ASN A 76 12.09 4.74 -0.28
C ASN A 76 11.02 3.64 -0.16
N TYR A 77 11.13 2.78 0.85
CA TYR A 77 10.14 1.77 1.09
C TYR A 77 8.80 2.41 1.47
N ILE A 78 7.74 1.99 0.79
CA ILE A 78 6.37 2.31 1.15
C ILE A 78 5.80 1.05 1.76
N SER A 79 5.29 1.15 3.00
CA SER A 79 4.70 -0.01 3.68
C SER A 79 3.52 -0.55 2.90
N ARG A 80 3.25 -1.85 3.02
CA ARG A 80 2.10 -2.47 2.35
C ARG A 80 0.79 -1.74 2.69
N THR A 81 0.57 -1.43 3.96
CA THR A 81 -0.62 -0.68 4.41
C THR A 81 -0.73 0.68 3.71
N ARG A 82 0.38 1.41 3.57
CA ARG A 82 0.35 2.71 2.89
C ARG A 82 0.11 2.57 1.38
N LEU A 83 0.63 1.53 0.74
CA LEU A 83 0.33 1.23 -0.67
C LEU A 83 -1.16 0.89 -0.84
N GLU A 84 -1.74 0.09 0.05
CA GLU A 84 -3.16 -0.26 0.03
C GLU A 84 -4.06 0.98 0.18
N GLU A 85 -3.71 1.89 1.09
CA GLU A 85 -4.38 3.20 1.23
C GLU A 85 -4.31 4.01 -0.06
N LEU A 86 -3.13 4.17 -0.65
CA LEU A 86 -2.93 4.95 -1.87
C LEU A 86 -3.68 4.34 -3.06
N ALA A 87 -3.60 3.02 -3.23
CA ALA A 87 -4.30 2.31 -4.29
C ALA A 87 -5.82 2.48 -4.18
N THR A 88 -6.36 2.44 -2.95
CA THR A 88 -7.78 2.70 -2.70
C THR A 88 -8.17 4.12 -3.13
N LEU A 89 -7.38 5.13 -2.73
CA LEU A 89 -7.63 6.53 -3.11
C LEU A 89 -7.56 6.75 -4.63
N PHE A 90 -6.60 6.13 -5.32
CA PHE A 90 -6.49 6.24 -6.77
C PHE A 90 -7.68 5.59 -7.48
N LYS A 91 -8.08 4.41 -7.04
CA LYS A 91 -9.26 3.72 -7.55
C LYS A 91 -10.52 4.56 -7.37
N ASP A 92 -10.75 5.11 -6.17
CA ASP A 92 -11.92 5.95 -5.89
C ASP A 92 -11.90 7.23 -6.76
N GLY A 93 -10.72 7.83 -6.96
CA GLY A 93 -10.54 8.99 -7.82
C GLY A 93 -10.85 8.71 -9.30
N LEU A 94 -10.35 7.59 -9.84
CA LEU A 94 -10.62 7.17 -11.22
C LEU A 94 -12.12 6.93 -11.46
N ILE A 95 -12.78 6.21 -10.55
CA ILE A 95 -14.23 5.93 -10.65
C ILE A 95 -15.04 7.23 -10.58
N SER A 96 -14.61 8.19 -9.77
CA SER A 96 -15.29 9.48 -9.64
C SER A 96 -15.13 10.38 -10.86
N ASP A 97 -14.06 10.22 -11.64
CA ASP A 97 -13.78 11.05 -12.83
C ASP A 97 -14.55 10.52 -14.05
N ASP A 98 -14.34 9.25 -14.40
CA ASP A 98 -15.11 8.56 -15.44
C ASP A 98 -15.21 7.07 -15.12
N ARG A 99 -16.41 6.66 -14.68
CA ARG A 99 -16.68 5.29 -14.29
C ARG A 99 -16.54 4.30 -15.45
N GLU A 100 -17.08 4.61 -16.63
CA GLU A 100 -17.12 3.63 -17.73
C GLU A 100 -15.69 3.33 -18.22
N ASN A 101 -14.91 4.38 -18.46
CA ASN A 101 -13.51 4.26 -18.84
C ASN A 101 -12.65 3.63 -17.71
N ALA A 102 -12.92 3.93 -16.44
CA ALA A 102 -12.21 3.30 -15.33
C ALA A 102 -12.46 1.79 -15.27
N PHE A 103 -13.71 1.34 -15.42
CA PHE A 103 -14.05 -0.08 -15.44
C PHE A 103 -13.44 -0.80 -16.65
N GLU A 104 -13.46 -0.18 -17.84
CA GLU A 104 -12.78 -0.73 -19.03
C GLU A 104 -11.27 -0.85 -18.78
N PHE A 105 -10.65 0.14 -18.15
CA PHE A 105 -9.23 0.10 -17.80
C PHE A 105 -8.91 -1.02 -16.80
N PHE A 106 -9.73 -1.20 -15.76
CA PHE A 106 -9.52 -2.28 -14.78
C PHE A 106 -9.68 -3.67 -15.40
N GLU A 107 -10.60 -3.83 -16.35
CA GLU A 107 -10.83 -5.09 -17.07
C GLU A 107 -9.73 -5.37 -18.11
N ASN A 108 -9.51 -4.44 -19.03
CA ASN A 108 -8.77 -4.70 -20.26
C ASN A 108 -7.29 -4.29 -20.18
N CYS A 109 -6.94 -3.36 -19.30
CA CYS A 109 -5.55 -2.92 -19.13
C CYS A 109 -4.89 -3.52 -17.89
N CYS A 110 -5.60 -3.54 -16.76
CA CYS A 110 -5.09 -4.14 -15.53
C CYS A 110 -5.34 -5.66 -15.45
N GLU A 111 -6.26 -6.21 -16.26
CA GLU A 111 -6.62 -7.62 -16.27
C GLU A 111 -6.97 -8.16 -14.87
N MET A 112 -7.68 -7.34 -14.07
CA MET A 112 -7.97 -7.69 -12.68
C MET A 112 -8.91 -8.89 -12.60
N THR A 113 -8.54 -9.86 -11.77
CA THR A 113 -9.40 -11.00 -11.46
C THR A 113 -10.62 -10.58 -10.64
N ASP A 114 -11.69 -11.38 -10.67
CA ASP A 114 -12.91 -11.10 -9.89
C ASP A 114 -12.62 -10.91 -8.39
N LYS A 115 -11.69 -11.71 -7.84
CA LYS A 115 -11.27 -11.60 -6.43
C LYS A 115 -10.57 -10.28 -6.13
N GLU A 116 -9.80 -9.75 -7.07
CA GLU A 116 -9.14 -8.44 -6.92
C GLU A 116 -10.19 -7.33 -7.01
N LYS A 117 -11.12 -7.42 -7.96
CA LYS A 117 -12.24 -6.47 -8.07
C LYS A 117 -13.10 -6.45 -6.81
N GLU A 118 -13.43 -7.61 -6.24
CA GLU A 118 -14.14 -7.75 -4.96
C GLU A 118 -13.36 -7.09 -3.83
N TRP A 119 -12.06 -7.39 -3.72
CA TRP A 119 -11.18 -6.81 -2.70
C TRP A 119 -11.15 -5.28 -2.75
N PHE A 120 -11.13 -4.71 -3.95
CA PHE A 120 -11.15 -3.26 -4.18
C PHE A 120 -12.58 -2.66 -4.17
N GLY A 121 -13.64 -3.48 -4.15
CA GLY A 121 -15.03 -3.04 -4.22
C GLY A 121 -15.45 -2.43 -5.57
N ILE A 122 -14.87 -2.91 -6.68
CA ILE A 122 -15.11 -2.42 -8.06
C ILE A 122 -16.15 -3.31 -8.79
N GLU A 123 -17.03 -3.97 -8.06
CA GLU A 123 -18.08 -4.75 -8.69
C GLU A 123 -19.13 -3.84 -9.34
N GLU A 124 -19.73 -4.29 -10.43
CA GLU A 124 -20.74 -3.54 -11.18
C GLU A 124 -21.91 -3.11 -10.26
N ASP A 125 -22.21 -3.92 -9.25
CA ASP A 125 -23.27 -3.72 -8.25
C ASP A 125 -22.82 -3.06 -6.93
N SER A 126 -21.55 -2.62 -6.79
CA SER A 126 -21.05 -2.10 -5.51
C SER A 126 -21.71 -0.77 -5.10
N PRO A 127 -21.89 -0.48 -3.79
CA PRO A 127 -22.51 0.77 -3.33
C PRO A 127 -21.74 2.02 -3.76
N ILE A 128 -20.42 1.94 -3.86
CA ILE A 128 -19.53 3.01 -4.37
C ILE A 128 -19.75 3.18 -5.87
N ALA A 129 -19.92 2.08 -6.58
CA ALA A 129 -20.22 2.06 -8.01
C ALA A 129 -21.59 2.72 -8.27
N ASN A 130 -22.59 2.41 -7.46
CA ASN A 130 -23.97 2.89 -7.63
C ASN A 130 -24.29 4.24 -6.99
N THR A 131 -23.40 4.78 -6.14
CA THR A 131 -23.47 6.20 -5.78
C THR A 131 -22.96 7.04 -6.95
N LYS A 132 -23.89 7.60 -7.74
CA LYS A 132 -23.65 8.92 -8.34
C LYS A 132 -23.27 9.83 -7.18
N PHE A 133 -21.98 10.03 -6.95
CA PHE A 133 -21.53 11.13 -6.11
C PHE A 133 -21.92 12.39 -6.88
N GLU A 134 -23.13 12.88 -6.64
CA GLU A 134 -23.46 14.28 -6.80
C GLU A 134 -22.53 15.03 -5.84
N ASN A 135 -21.30 15.27 -6.26
CA ASN A 135 -20.38 16.09 -5.51
C ASN A 135 -20.73 17.55 -5.84
N PRO A 136 -21.40 18.29 -4.93
CA PRO A 136 -21.85 19.65 -5.23
C PRO A 136 -20.70 20.64 -5.45
N MET A 137 -19.44 20.25 -5.14
CA MET A 137 -18.25 21.05 -5.42
C MET A 137 -17.90 21.17 -6.91
N TYR A 138 -18.33 20.22 -7.75
CA TYR A 138 -18.04 20.24 -9.20
C TYR A 138 -19.24 20.59 -10.08
N ASN A 139 -20.46 20.62 -9.53
CA ASN A 139 -21.66 21.12 -10.23
C ASN A 139 -21.79 22.65 -10.27
N LYS A 140 -20.89 23.39 -9.62
CA LYS A 140 -20.69 24.80 -9.93
C LYS A 140 -19.63 24.87 -11.01
N GLY A 141 -20.08 25.06 -12.25
CA GLY A 141 -19.21 25.34 -13.38
C GLY A 141 -18.13 26.33 -12.96
N TYR A 142 -16.89 25.96 -13.18
CA TYR A 142 -15.78 26.91 -13.14
C TYR A 142 -16.09 27.95 -14.22
N ASP A 143 -16.47 29.15 -13.80
CA ASP A 143 -16.50 30.33 -14.67
C ASP A 143 -15.05 30.79 -14.81
N ASP A 144 -14.34 30.23 -15.80
CA ASP A 144 -12.95 30.55 -16.11
C ASP A 144 -12.80 31.85 -16.93
N GLY A 145 -13.89 32.58 -17.12
CA GLY A 145 -13.88 33.87 -17.81
C GLY A 145 -13.56 33.79 -19.30
N PHE A 146 -13.49 32.60 -19.90
CA PHE A 146 -13.40 32.45 -21.35
C PHE A 146 -14.80 32.46 -21.97
N SER A 147 -15.27 33.68 -22.23
CA SER A 147 -16.45 33.92 -23.05
C SER A 147 -16.07 33.76 -24.53
N ASP A 148 -16.15 32.53 -25.03
CA ASP A 148 -16.13 32.28 -26.48
C ASP A 148 -17.49 32.63 -27.07
N GLY A 149 -17.68 33.94 -27.25
CA GLY A 149 -18.64 34.45 -28.21
C GLY A 149 -18.19 34.08 -29.63
N ALA A 150 -18.96 33.22 -30.30
CA ALA A 150 -19.32 33.33 -31.71
C ALA A 150 -19.95 32.03 -32.22
N ASN A 151 -21.28 32.03 -32.37
CA ASN A 151 -21.90 31.76 -33.67
C ASN A 151 -23.41 32.02 -33.56
N SER A 152 -23.78 33.29 -33.72
CA SER A 152 -25.07 33.65 -34.29
C SER A 152 -24.94 33.47 -35.80
N ILE A 153 -25.59 32.45 -36.37
CA ILE A 153 -26.06 32.53 -37.75
C ILE A 153 -27.54 32.19 -37.74
N GLU A 154 -28.28 33.22 -38.14
CA GLU A 154 -29.70 33.37 -38.35
C GLU A 154 -30.34 32.18 -39.08
N SER A 155 -31.48 31.72 -38.56
CA SER A 155 -32.48 31.03 -39.36
C SER A 155 -33.67 31.96 -39.60
N GLU A 156 -33.55 32.81 -40.62
CA GLU A 156 -34.72 33.20 -41.40
C GLU A 156 -35.09 32.03 -42.32
N LYS A 157 -36.37 31.64 -42.34
CA LYS A 157 -37.16 31.51 -43.59
C LYS A 157 -38.61 31.10 -43.32
N GLU A 158 -39.47 31.96 -43.89
CA GLU A 158 -40.81 31.78 -44.49
C GLU A 158 -41.92 31.06 -43.72
#